data_AF-A0A3B9YGT7-F1
#
_entry.id   AF-A0A3B9YGT7-F1
#
_cell.length_a   1.000
_cell.length_b   1.000
_cell.length_c   1.000
_cell.angle_alpha   90.00
_cell.angle_beta   90.00
_cell.angle_gamma   90.00
#
_symmetry.space_group_name_H-M   'P 1'
#
loop_
_entity.id
_entity.type
_entity.pdbx_description
1 polymer ?
#
loop_
_entity_poly.entity_id
_entity_poly.type
_entity_poly.pdbx_seq_one_letter_code
_entity_poly.pdbx_strand_id
1 'polypeptide(L)'
;MIKQLIHEAIEGGIDPRAILYASIDAPVYSRISLEKFLDFFPEGIGPRRVVIFDEIQYLRDWEIHLKDLVDNFPETKFIASGSAAAALRLKSKESGAGRFSDFMLPPLTFYEFLSFLGEDERLISVAAPNTYAARDLDKLNERFVDYLNFGGYPEAVLNAQVRANADQFIKNDIIDKVLLKDLPSLYGITEIQELNKLFSFLAYNAGKEASLENISQESGLAKQTIKKYIEYLESAFLIIKLSTVDDHCKTMKRERNFKVYLNNPSMRA
;
A
#
# COMPACT_ATOMS: atom_id res chain seq x y z
N MET A 1 -3.33 12.30 1.90
CA MET A 1 -3.17 12.37 0.44
C MET A 1 -4.44 12.71 -0.31
N ILE A 2 -5.53 11.93 -0.25
CA ILE A 2 -6.75 12.24 -1.04
C ILE A 2 -7.30 13.65 -0.75
N LYS A 3 -7.29 14.06 0.51
CA LYS A 3 -7.66 15.43 0.89
C LYS A 3 -6.74 16.50 0.27
N GLN A 4 -5.44 16.21 0.14
CA GLN A 4 -4.49 17.10 -0.54
C GLN A 4 -4.76 17.15 -2.04
N LEU A 5 -5.04 16.01 -2.67
CA LEU A 5 -5.44 15.93 -4.07
C LEU A 5 -6.71 16.76 -4.35
N ILE A 6 -7.71 16.66 -3.47
CA ILE A 6 -8.94 17.47 -3.56
C ILE A 6 -8.60 18.95 -3.40
N HIS A 7 -7.74 19.29 -2.45
CA HIS A 7 -7.33 20.67 -2.24
C HIS A 7 -6.59 21.25 -3.45
N GLU A 8 -5.60 20.54 -3.99
CA GLU A 8 -4.87 20.93 -5.21
C GLU A 8 -5.79 21.04 -6.43
N ALA A 9 -6.78 20.15 -6.56
CA ALA A 9 -7.79 20.22 -7.62
C ALA A 9 -8.60 21.51 -7.53
N ILE A 10 -9.01 21.91 -6.32
CA ILE A 10 -9.74 23.16 -6.08
C ILE A 10 -8.86 24.38 -6.37
N GLU A 11 -7.61 24.38 -5.88
CA GLU A 11 -6.65 25.47 -6.15
C GLU A 11 -6.32 25.59 -7.64
N GLY A 12 -6.30 24.46 -8.36
CA GLY A 12 -6.15 24.38 -9.81
C GLY A 12 -7.38 24.86 -10.61
N GLY A 13 -8.44 25.31 -9.93
CA GLY A 13 -9.62 25.93 -10.55
C GLY A 13 -10.79 24.98 -10.84
N ILE A 14 -10.77 23.75 -10.32
CA ILE A 14 -11.94 22.86 -10.39
C ILE A 14 -13.00 23.35 -9.42
N ASP A 15 -14.25 23.51 -9.88
CA ASP A 15 -15.39 23.86 -9.02
C ASP A 15 -15.53 22.79 -7.91
N PRO A 16 -15.50 23.17 -6.62
CA PRO A 16 -15.67 22.22 -5.52
C PRO A 16 -16.95 21.38 -5.62
N ARG A 17 -18.01 21.92 -6.23
CA ARG A 17 -19.29 21.21 -6.45
C ARG A 17 -19.21 20.15 -7.54
N ALA A 18 -18.16 20.17 -8.37
CA ALA A 18 -17.87 19.18 -9.40
C ALA A 18 -16.92 18.08 -8.89
N ILE A 19 -16.55 18.09 -7.60
CA ILE A 19 -15.74 17.07 -6.95
C ILE A 19 -16.60 16.26 -5.97
N LEU A 20 -16.60 14.95 -6.12
CA LEU A 20 -17.24 14.02 -5.19
C LEU A 20 -16.19 13.12 -4.56
N TYR A 21 -16.25 12.98 -3.24
CA TYR A 21 -15.46 12.03 -2.47
C TYR A 21 -16.39 11.08 -1.73
N ALA A 22 -16.15 9.78 -1.87
CA ALA A 22 -16.91 8.73 -1.21
C ALA A 22 -15.99 7.65 -0.64
N SER A 23 -16.10 7.39 0.66
CA SER A 23 -15.41 6.28 1.34
C SER A 23 -16.26 5.03 1.25
N ILE A 24 -15.91 4.09 0.36
CA ILE A 24 -16.74 2.94 0.01
C ILE A 24 -16.93 1.96 1.18
N ASP A 25 -16.02 1.97 2.15
CA ASP A 25 -16.12 1.19 3.39
C ASP A 25 -17.16 1.75 4.39
N ALA A 26 -17.68 2.96 4.15
CA ALA A 26 -18.69 3.56 5.02
C ALA A 26 -20.03 2.78 4.92
N PRO A 27 -20.61 2.34 6.04
CA PRO A 27 -21.83 1.51 6.04
C PRO A 27 -23.02 2.12 5.29
N VAL A 28 -23.11 3.46 5.26
CA VAL A 28 -24.17 4.21 4.57
C VAL A 28 -24.18 3.99 3.06
N TYR A 29 -23.03 3.68 2.46
CA TYR A 29 -22.91 3.41 1.03
C TYR A 29 -23.02 1.93 0.68
N SER A 30 -23.20 1.07 1.68
CA SER A 30 -23.39 -0.35 1.43
C SER A 30 -24.58 -0.55 0.48
N ARG A 31 -24.36 -1.29 -0.61
CA ARG A 31 -25.35 -1.60 -1.66
C ARG A 31 -25.71 -0.46 -2.63
N ILE A 32 -25.00 0.67 -2.58
CA ILE A 32 -25.12 1.72 -3.61
C ILE A 32 -24.17 1.35 -4.76
N SER A 33 -24.66 1.34 -5.99
CA SER A 33 -23.80 1.16 -7.18
C SER A 33 -22.97 2.42 -7.41
N LEU A 34 -21.76 2.28 -7.95
CA LEU A 34 -20.87 3.44 -8.19
C LEU A 34 -21.53 4.52 -9.08
N GLU A 35 -22.37 4.11 -10.03
CA GLU A 35 -23.15 5.00 -10.90
C GLU A 35 -24.05 5.97 -10.13
N LYS A 36 -24.70 5.51 -9.05
CA LYS A 36 -25.61 6.36 -8.27
C LYS A 36 -24.89 7.48 -7.54
N PHE A 37 -23.58 7.41 -7.37
CA PHE A 37 -22.84 8.53 -6.80
C PHE A 37 -22.87 9.75 -7.73
N LEU A 38 -23.04 9.55 -9.04
CA LEU A 38 -23.19 10.65 -9.99
C LEU A 38 -24.49 11.44 -9.79
N ASP A 39 -25.50 10.83 -9.17
CA ASP A 39 -26.78 11.49 -8.86
C ASP A 39 -26.65 12.46 -7.66
N PHE A 40 -25.56 12.40 -6.90
CA PHE A 40 -25.29 13.33 -5.80
C PHE A 40 -24.72 14.67 -6.25
N PHE A 41 -24.38 14.82 -7.54
CA PHE A 41 -23.96 16.12 -8.07
C PHE A 41 -25.16 17.09 -8.12
N PRO A 42 -24.99 18.35 -7.69
CA PRO A 42 -26.02 19.37 -7.85
C PRO A 42 -26.44 19.59 -9.30
N GLU A 43 -27.69 19.98 -9.51
CA GLU A 43 -28.17 20.39 -10.83
C GLU A 43 -27.31 21.54 -11.39
N GLY A 44 -27.04 21.50 -12.71
CA GLY A 44 -26.25 22.51 -13.39
C GLY A 44 -24.73 22.28 -13.36
N ILE A 45 -24.25 21.24 -12.66
CA ILE A 45 -22.86 20.80 -12.81
C ILE A 45 -22.68 20.10 -14.16
N GLY A 46 -21.72 20.61 -14.94
CA GLY A 46 -21.39 20.07 -16.25
C GLY A 46 -20.78 18.67 -16.20
N PRO A 47 -20.52 18.05 -17.36
CA PRO A 47 -20.05 16.67 -17.44
C PRO A 47 -18.61 16.48 -16.93
N ARG A 48 -17.81 17.56 -16.89
CA ARG A 48 -16.44 17.60 -16.35
C ARG A 48 -16.46 17.58 -14.82
N ARG A 49 -16.29 16.39 -14.26
CA ARG A 49 -16.38 16.10 -12.82
C ARG A 49 -15.17 15.29 -12.37
N VAL A 50 -14.89 15.31 -11.08
CA VAL A 50 -13.90 14.45 -10.43
C VAL A 50 -14.62 13.61 -9.39
N VAL A 51 -14.50 12.29 -9.48
CA VAL A 51 -15.13 11.35 -8.54
C VAL A 51 -14.03 10.50 -7.93
N ILE A 52 -13.94 10.53 -6.61
CA ILE A 52 -12.93 9.82 -5.83
C ILE A 52 -13.63 8.77 -4.97
N PHE A 53 -13.30 7.50 -5.23
CA PHE A 53 -13.74 6.37 -4.45
C PHE A 53 -12.60 5.88 -3.56
N ASP A 54 -12.74 6.09 -2.25
CA ASP A 54 -11.77 5.66 -1.26
C ASP A 54 -12.09 4.26 -0.74
N GLU A 55 -11.05 3.49 -0.45
CA GLU A 55 -11.12 2.08 -0.04
C GLU A 55 -12.00 1.22 -0.97
N ILE A 56 -11.82 1.37 -2.29
CA ILE A 56 -12.65 0.72 -3.34
C ILE A 56 -12.66 -0.81 -3.23
N GLN A 57 -11.63 -1.42 -2.61
CA GLN A 57 -11.49 -2.87 -2.45
C GLN A 57 -12.63 -3.51 -1.65
N TYR A 58 -13.38 -2.73 -0.85
CA TYR A 58 -14.53 -3.23 -0.12
C TYR A 58 -15.77 -3.41 -1.02
N LEU A 59 -15.78 -2.80 -2.21
CA LEU A 59 -16.79 -3.09 -3.22
C LEU A 59 -16.39 -4.33 -4.02
N ARG A 60 -17.27 -5.32 -4.01
CA ARG A 60 -17.11 -6.53 -4.81
C ARG A 60 -17.24 -6.20 -6.31
N ASP A 61 -16.39 -6.82 -7.13
CA ASP A 61 -16.40 -6.68 -8.59
C ASP A 61 -16.28 -5.20 -9.03
N TRP A 62 -15.60 -4.37 -8.23
CA TRP A 62 -15.46 -2.92 -8.43
C TRP A 62 -14.80 -2.58 -9.78
N GLU A 63 -13.97 -3.46 -10.34
CA GLU A 63 -13.31 -3.22 -11.64
C GLU A 63 -14.32 -3.11 -12.78
N ILE A 64 -15.37 -3.93 -12.72
CA ILE A 64 -16.44 -3.95 -13.72
C ILE A 64 -17.21 -2.64 -13.62
N HIS A 65 -17.61 -2.26 -12.40
CA HIS A 65 -18.32 -1.01 -12.16
C HIS A 65 -17.52 0.23 -12.57
N LEU A 66 -16.22 0.26 -12.25
CA LEU A 66 -15.37 1.40 -12.60
C LEU A 66 -15.14 1.49 -14.12
N LYS A 67 -15.01 0.36 -14.81
CA LYS A 67 -14.94 0.31 -16.28
C LYS A 67 -16.21 0.87 -16.90
N ASP A 68 -17.38 0.42 -16.45
CA ASP A 68 -18.67 0.88 -16.97
C ASP A 68 -18.83 2.40 -16.78
N LEU A 69 -18.36 2.93 -15.65
CA LEU A 69 -18.32 4.37 -15.40
C LEU A 69 -17.41 5.13 -16.38
N VAL A 70 -16.18 4.66 -16.57
CA VAL A 70 -15.22 5.30 -17.49
C VAL A 70 -15.74 5.29 -18.93
N ASP A 71 -16.36 4.19 -19.35
CA ASP A 71 -16.89 4.04 -20.72
C ASP A 71 -18.13 4.90 -20.97
N ASN A 72 -19.02 5.07 -19.97
CA ASN A 72 -20.25 5.85 -20.11
C ASN A 72 -20.08 7.35 -19.79
N PHE A 73 -19.06 7.73 -19.02
CA PHE A 73 -18.83 9.11 -18.58
C PHE A 73 -17.40 9.59 -18.91
N PRO A 74 -17.03 9.71 -20.20
CA PRO A 74 -15.65 9.99 -20.63
C PRO A 74 -15.11 11.35 -20.20
N GLU A 75 -15.98 12.31 -19.87
CA GLU A 75 -15.59 13.63 -19.37
C GLU A 75 -15.41 13.67 -17.84
N THR A 76 -15.80 12.61 -17.13
CA THR A 76 -15.64 12.49 -15.68
C THR A 76 -14.34 11.75 -15.35
N LYS A 77 -13.52 12.37 -14.50
CA LYS A 77 -12.29 11.76 -14.00
C LYS A 77 -12.61 10.92 -12.77
N PHE A 78 -12.46 9.61 -12.90
CA PHE A 78 -12.57 8.68 -11.77
C PHE A 78 -11.20 8.40 -11.15
N ILE A 79 -11.15 8.39 -9.83
CA ILE A 79 -9.96 8.08 -9.03
C ILE A 79 -10.40 7.06 -7.98
N ALA A 80 -9.70 5.95 -7.89
CA ALA A 80 -9.98 4.92 -6.90
C ALA A 80 -8.72 4.64 -6.09
N SER A 81 -8.84 4.63 -4.76
CA SER A 81 -7.77 4.27 -3.84
C SER A 81 -8.13 3.00 -3.07
N GLY A 82 -7.09 2.30 -2.61
CA GLY A 82 -7.26 1.17 -1.71
C GLY A 82 -5.95 0.81 -1.01
N SER A 83 -6.00 0.57 0.29
CA SER A 83 -4.83 0.14 1.08
C SER A 83 -4.29 -1.22 0.62
N ALA A 84 -5.16 -2.11 0.16
CA ALA A 84 -4.84 -3.45 -0.33
C ALA A 84 -4.69 -3.49 -1.86
N ALA A 85 -4.03 -2.49 -2.45
CA ALA A 85 -4.04 -2.29 -3.90
C ALA A 85 -3.43 -3.42 -4.74
N ALA A 86 -2.54 -4.28 -4.22
CA ALA A 86 -2.10 -5.43 -5.01
C ALA A 86 -3.08 -6.63 -4.95
N ALA A 87 -4.03 -6.63 -4.01
CA ALA A 87 -5.21 -7.51 -4.09
C ALA A 87 -6.18 -7.11 -5.21
N LEU A 88 -6.23 -5.82 -5.56
CA LEU A 88 -6.98 -5.27 -6.71
C LEU A 88 -6.45 -5.81 -8.05
N ARG A 89 -5.18 -6.22 -8.12
CA ARG A 89 -4.50 -6.58 -9.37
C ARG A 89 -4.44 -8.09 -9.64
N LEU A 90 -4.40 -8.92 -8.58
CA LEU A 90 -4.29 -10.39 -8.69
C LEU A 90 -5.63 -11.13 -8.82
N LYS A 91 -6.75 -10.49 -8.44
CA LYS A 91 -8.09 -11.07 -8.52
C LYS A 91 -9.01 -10.38 -9.54
N SER A 92 -8.58 -9.29 -10.17
CA SER A 92 -9.37 -8.62 -11.19
C SER A 92 -9.61 -9.57 -12.36
N LYS A 93 -10.89 -9.74 -12.72
CA LYS A 93 -11.30 -10.46 -13.93
C LYS A 93 -11.12 -9.63 -15.19
N GLU A 94 -10.86 -8.33 -15.04
CA GLU A 94 -10.71 -7.38 -16.12
C GLU A 94 -9.25 -6.90 -16.21
N SER A 95 -8.73 -6.77 -17.43
CA SER A 95 -7.35 -6.30 -17.60
C SER A 95 -7.18 -4.81 -17.31
N GLY A 96 -8.28 -4.04 -17.25
CA GLY A 96 -8.24 -2.57 -17.13
C GLY A 96 -7.48 -1.87 -18.27
N ALA A 97 -7.09 -2.63 -19.31
CA ALA A 97 -6.11 -2.21 -20.29
C ALA A 97 -6.63 -1.04 -21.13
N GLY A 98 -5.82 0.02 -21.21
CA GLY A 98 -6.15 1.25 -21.94
C GLY A 98 -7.14 2.18 -21.22
N ARG A 99 -7.62 1.83 -20.02
CA ARG A 99 -8.56 2.65 -19.23
C ARG A 99 -8.00 3.07 -17.89
N PHE A 100 -7.31 2.16 -17.21
CA PHE A 100 -6.77 2.42 -15.88
C PHE A 100 -5.31 2.84 -15.96
N SER A 101 -4.94 3.75 -15.05
CA SER A 101 -3.56 4.15 -14.82
C SER A 101 -3.26 3.89 -13.36
N ASP A 102 -2.32 3.00 -13.10
CA ASP A 102 -1.97 2.61 -11.75
C ASP A 102 -0.89 3.53 -11.19
N PHE A 103 -1.09 3.98 -9.96
CA PHE A 103 -0.08 4.71 -9.20
C PHE A 103 0.16 4.01 -7.88
N MET A 104 1.37 3.47 -7.70
CA MET A 104 1.80 2.88 -6.44
C MET A 104 2.46 3.95 -5.58
N LEU A 105 1.98 4.10 -4.35
CA LEU A 105 2.61 4.97 -3.36
C LEU A 105 3.26 4.12 -2.26
N PRO A 106 4.60 3.96 -2.27
CA PRO A 106 5.31 3.28 -1.19
C PRO A 106 5.40 4.16 0.08
N PRO A 107 5.78 3.56 1.22
CA PRO A 107 6.23 4.34 2.38
C PRO A 107 7.38 5.29 2.01
N LEU A 108 7.53 6.35 2.80
CA LEU A 108 8.62 7.31 2.64
C LEU A 108 9.96 6.58 2.71
N THR A 109 10.85 6.91 1.77
CA THR A 109 12.27 6.58 1.87
C THR A 109 12.91 7.33 3.03
N PHE A 110 14.11 6.92 3.45
CA PHE A 110 14.84 7.64 4.49
C PHE A 110 15.11 9.11 4.13
N TYR A 111 15.36 9.41 2.85
CA TYR A 111 15.53 10.79 2.40
C TYR A 111 14.25 11.60 2.52
N GLU A 112 13.11 11.05 2.08
CA GLU A 112 11.81 11.72 2.23
C GLU A 112 11.42 11.87 3.70
N PHE A 113 11.75 10.91 4.56
CA PHE A 113 11.60 11.03 6.01
C PHE A 113 12.34 12.27 6.55
N LEU A 114 13.60 12.48 6.14
CA LEU A 114 14.36 13.68 6.52
C LEU A 114 13.73 14.96 5.97
N SER A 115 13.22 14.91 4.74
CA SER A 115 12.54 16.05 4.10
C SER A 115 11.26 16.44 4.83
N PHE A 116 10.48 15.45 5.28
CA PHE A 116 9.29 15.66 6.11
C PHE A 116 9.61 16.26 7.48
N LEU A 117 10.82 16.03 7.99
CA LEU A 117 11.33 16.69 9.21
C LEU A 117 11.96 18.06 8.93
N GLY A 118 12.16 18.45 7.67
CA GLY A 118 12.88 19.66 7.29
C GLY A 118 14.38 19.61 7.62
N GLU A 119 14.97 18.42 7.60
CA GLU A 119 16.38 18.17 7.95
C GLU A 119 17.22 17.62 6.78
N ASP A 120 16.62 17.31 5.64
CA ASP A 120 17.31 16.78 4.45
C ASP A 120 18.46 17.70 3.99
N GLU A 121 18.21 18.97 3.69
CA GLU A 121 19.25 19.91 3.25
C GLU A 121 20.25 20.26 4.36
N ARG A 122 19.85 20.07 5.63
CA ARG A 122 20.68 20.34 6.81
C ARG A 122 21.65 19.21 7.10
N LEU A 123 21.27 17.97 6.79
CA LEU A 123 22.07 16.78 7.08
C LEU A 123 22.78 16.23 5.85
N ILE A 124 22.25 16.47 4.65
CA ILE A 124 22.80 15.97 3.39
C ILE A 124 23.19 17.15 2.51
N SER A 125 24.32 17.00 1.82
CA SER A 125 24.81 17.96 0.83
C SER A 125 25.12 17.25 -0.49
N VAL A 126 24.93 17.96 -1.61
CA VAL A 126 25.32 17.47 -2.93
C VAL A 126 26.75 17.92 -3.19
N ALA A 127 27.69 16.98 -3.19
CA ALA A 127 29.10 17.26 -3.44
C ALA A 127 29.41 17.32 -4.94
N ALA A 128 28.71 16.51 -5.74
CA ALA A 128 28.77 16.46 -7.20
C ALA A 128 27.50 15.78 -7.74
N PRO A 129 27.23 15.75 -9.06
CA PRO A 129 26.10 14.99 -9.62
C PRO A 129 26.12 13.54 -9.11
N ASN A 130 24.99 13.08 -8.55
CA ASN A 130 24.84 11.76 -7.92
C ASN A 130 25.83 11.44 -6.79
N THR A 131 26.47 12.45 -6.19
CA THR A 131 27.42 12.28 -5.09
C THR A 131 26.97 13.12 -3.90
N TYR A 132 26.71 12.45 -2.78
CA TYR A 132 26.14 13.06 -1.58
C TYR A 132 27.10 12.93 -0.40
N ALA A 133 27.13 13.92 0.48
CA ALA A 133 27.93 13.91 1.69
C ALA A 133 27.08 14.30 2.91
N ALA A 134 27.28 13.60 4.02
CA ALA A 134 26.69 13.96 5.30
C ALA A 134 27.37 15.22 5.85
N ARG A 135 26.58 16.24 6.19
CA ARG A 135 27.05 17.46 6.87
C ARG A 135 27.30 17.21 8.35
N ASP A 136 26.48 16.35 8.94
CA ASP A 136 26.56 15.88 10.33
C ASP A 136 26.24 14.38 10.34
N LEU A 137 27.28 13.55 10.46
CA LEU A 137 27.14 12.10 10.40
C LEU A 137 26.45 11.54 11.65
N ASP A 138 26.72 12.13 12.82
CA ASP A 138 26.15 11.66 14.09
C ASP A 138 24.64 11.93 14.12
N LYS A 139 24.22 13.13 13.71
CA LYS A 139 22.79 13.46 13.63
C LYS A 139 22.07 12.66 12.54
N LEU A 140 22.73 12.41 11.41
CA LEU A 140 22.17 11.55 10.35
C LEU A 140 21.94 10.12 10.86
N ASN A 141 22.88 9.57 11.64
CA ASN A 141 22.73 8.26 12.26
C ASN A 141 21.61 8.22 13.30
N GLU A 142 21.45 9.27 14.12
CA GLU A 142 20.31 9.41 15.03
C GLU A 142 18.98 9.35 14.28
N ARG A 143 18.87 10.12 13.18
CA ARG A 143 17.67 10.10 12.32
C ARG A 143 17.46 8.78 11.61
N PHE A 144 18.53 8.07 11.26
CA PHE A 144 18.40 6.73 10.68
C PHE A 144 17.82 5.75 11.70
N VAL A 145 18.25 5.82 12.97
CA VAL A 145 17.64 5.02 14.05
C VAL A 145 16.17 5.39 14.26
N ASP A 146 15.83 6.69 14.25
CA ASP A 146 14.43 7.14 14.27
C ASP A 146 13.64 6.50 13.11
N TYR A 147 14.15 6.55 11.89
CA TYR A 147 13.51 5.96 10.72
C TYR A 147 13.33 4.44 10.83
N LEU A 148 14.29 3.72 11.44
CA LEU A 148 14.14 2.28 11.69
C LEU A 148 13.00 1.97 12.68
N ASN A 149 12.80 2.83 13.68
CA ASN A 149 11.78 2.64 14.72
C ASN A 149 10.39 3.12 14.28
N PHE A 150 10.30 4.27 13.61
CA PHE A 150 9.02 4.88 13.21
C PHE A 150 8.60 4.50 11.78
N GLY A 151 9.57 4.17 10.94
CA GLY A 151 9.34 3.80 9.56
C GLY A 151 9.05 4.98 8.64
N GLY A 152 8.65 4.66 7.42
CA GLY A 152 8.27 5.62 6.38
C GLY A 152 6.78 5.99 6.36
N TYR A 153 6.02 5.81 7.46
CA TYR A 153 4.60 6.19 7.46
C TYR A 153 4.44 7.69 7.74
N PRO A 154 3.90 8.51 6.80
CA PRO A 154 3.83 9.96 6.98
C PRO A 154 3.17 10.41 8.29
N GLU A 155 2.14 9.68 8.74
CA GLU A 155 1.43 9.98 9.99
C GLU A 155 2.30 9.72 11.23
N ALA A 156 3.11 8.66 11.24
CA ALA A 156 4.06 8.39 12.31
C ALA A 156 5.23 9.40 12.35
N VAL A 157 5.53 10.06 11.22
CA VAL A 157 6.56 11.10 11.12
C VAL A 157 6.05 12.46 11.59
N LEU A 158 4.87 12.87 11.10
CA LEU A 158 4.35 14.23 11.29
C LEU A 158 3.52 14.42 12.55
N ASN A 159 2.85 13.37 13.03
CA ASN A 159 1.96 13.46 14.19
C ASN A 159 2.68 13.03 15.46
N ALA A 160 2.96 13.98 16.35
CA ALA A 160 3.66 13.73 17.61
C ALA A 160 2.94 12.72 18.53
N GLN A 161 1.61 12.67 18.52
CA GLN A 161 0.84 11.71 19.34
C GLN A 161 0.97 10.28 18.81
N VAL A 162 0.93 10.13 17.48
CA VAL A 162 1.13 8.84 16.81
C VAL A 162 2.57 8.39 17.01
N ARG A 163 3.54 9.29 16.83
CA ARG A 163 4.95 9.00 17.05
C ARG A 163 5.26 8.53 18.47
N ALA A 164 4.60 9.11 19.48
CA ALA A 164 4.76 8.71 20.88
C ALA A 164 4.28 7.27 21.15
N ASN A 165 3.40 6.72 20.30
CA ASN A 165 2.88 5.35 20.40
C ASN A 165 3.01 4.61 19.05
N ALA A 166 4.13 4.79 18.36
CA ALA A 166 4.29 4.31 16.99
C ALA A 166 4.13 2.79 16.87
N ASP A 167 4.66 2.03 17.82
CA ASP A 167 4.52 0.56 17.86
C ASP A 167 3.05 0.14 17.85
N GLN A 168 2.23 0.81 18.66
CA GLN A 168 0.79 0.54 18.74
C GLN A 168 0.09 0.88 17.42
N PHE A 169 0.42 2.04 16.83
CA PHE A 169 -0.14 2.47 15.55
C PHE A 169 0.23 1.48 14.42
N ILE A 170 1.51 1.13 14.28
CA ILE A 170 1.97 0.22 13.24
C ILE A 170 1.35 -1.16 13.42
N LYS A 171 1.34 -1.68 14.65
CA LYS A 171 0.79 -3.00 14.93
C LYS A 171 -0.73 -3.04 14.71
N ASN A 172 -1.48 -2.16 15.36
CA ASN A 172 -2.93 -2.26 15.37
C ASN A 172 -3.58 -1.68 14.11
N ASP A 173 -3.15 -0.48 13.71
CA ASP A 173 -3.86 0.28 12.68
C ASP A 173 -3.40 -0.09 11.28
N ILE A 174 -2.18 -0.63 11.15
CA ILE A 174 -1.63 -1.10 9.87
C ILE A 174 -1.63 -2.63 9.80
N ILE A 175 -0.81 -3.31 10.61
CA ILE A 175 -0.59 -4.75 10.48
C ILE A 175 -1.86 -5.54 10.78
N ASP A 176 -2.50 -5.32 11.94
CA ASP A 176 -3.69 -6.05 12.35
C ASP A 176 -4.90 -5.72 11.47
N LYS A 177 -5.07 -4.45 11.04
CA LYS A 177 -6.09 -4.10 10.04
C LYS A 177 -5.92 -4.96 8.77
N VAL A 178 -4.70 -5.06 8.26
CA VAL A 178 -4.44 -5.83 7.05
C VAL A 178 -4.62 -7.33 7.27
N LEU A 179 -4.02 -7.89 8.33
CA LEU A 179 -4.01 -9.34 8.58
C LEU A 179 -5.35 -9.88 9.07
N LEU A 180 -6.09 -9.11 9.88
CA LEU A 180 -7.31 -9.57 10.55
C LEU A 180 -8.58 -9.16 9.81
N LYS A 181 -8.55 -8.08 9.01
CA LYS A 181 -9.74 -7.56 8.30
C LYS A 181 -9.59 -7.61 6.78
N ASP A 182 -8.56 -6.98 6.22
CA ASP A 182 -8.49 -6.77 4.77
C ASP A 182 -8.18 -8.09 4.03
N LEU A 183 -7.09 -8.78 4.39
CA LEU A 183 -6.73 -10.04 3.74
C LEU A 183 -7.80 -11.15 3.91
N PRO A 184 -8.38 -11.36 5.11
CA PRO A 184 -9.44 -12.36 5.28
C PRO A 184 -10.68 -12.06 4.44
N SER A 185 -11.12 -10.80 4.40
CA SER A 185 -12.31 -10.41 3.63
C SER A 185 -12.09 -10.54 2.11
N LEU A 186 -10.90 -10.19 1.63
CA LEU A 186 -10.55 -10.23 0.20
C LEU A 186 -10.29 -11.63 -0.33
N TYR A 187 -9.62 -12.48 0.44
CA TYR A 187 -9.16 -13.79 -0.01
C TYR A 187 -9.90 -14.98 0.60
N GLY A 188 -10.85 -14.73 1.51
CA GLY A 188 -11.61 -15.79 2.18
C GLY A 188 -10.72 -16.64 3.09
N ILE A 189 -9.81 -15.99 3.82
CA ILE A 189 -8.89 -16.68 4.73
C ILE A 189 -9.65 -17.04 6.01
N THR A 190 -9.82 -18.33 6.27
CA THR A 190 -10.48 -18.81 7.50
C THR A 190 -9.52 -18.88 8.67
N GLU A 191 -8.28 -19.35 8.42
CA GLU A 191 -7.26 -19.54 9.45
C GLU A 191 -6.37 -18.30 9.61
N ILE A 192 -6.96 -17.22 10.16
CA ILE A 192 -6.28 -15.93 10.37
C ILE A 192 -5.04 -16.08 11.27
N GLN A 193 -5.10 -16.97 12.27
CA GLN A 193 -3.99 -17.21 13.19
C GLN A 193 -2.76 -17.75 12.46
N GLU A 194 -2.93 -18.62 11.47
CA GLU A 194 -1.83 -19.20 10.72
C GLU A 194 -1.17 -18.17 9.78
N LEU A 195 -1.98 -17.27 9.20
CA LEU A 195 -1.45 -16.14 8.45
C LEU A 195 -0.61 -15.21 9.34
N ASN A 196 -1.09 -14.90 10.54
CA ASN A 196 -0.39 -14.02 11.48
C ASN A 196 0.91 -14.65 11.99
N LYS A 197 0.89 -15.95 12.33
CA LYS A 197 2.11 -16.70 12.69
C LYS A 197 3.13 -16.69 11.55
N LEU A 198 2.70 -16.91 10.31
CA LEU A 198 3.59 -16.86 9.16
C LEU A 198 4.20 -15.46 8.97
N PHE A 199 3.38 -14.41 9.03
CA PHE A 199 3.88 -13.04 8.95
C PHE A 199 4.92 -12.74 10.05
N SER A 200 4.62 -13.08 11.30
CA SER A 200 5.53 -12.91 12.45
C SER A 200 6.85 -13.67 12.25
N PHE A 201 6.78 -14.91 11.75
CA PHE A 201 7.96 -15.70 11.43
C PHE A 201 8.83 -15.04 10.34
N LEU A 202 8.20 -14.55 9.28
CA LEU A 202 8.90 -13.87 8.19
C LEU A 202 9.50 -12.53 8.64
N ALA A 203 8.79 -11.77 9.48
CA ALA A 203 9.26 -10.52 10.05
C ALA A 203 10.50 -10.72 10.95
N TYR A 204 10.47 -11.75 11.80
CA TYR A 204 11.60 -12.09 12.66
C TYR A 204 12.84 -12.53 11.88
N ASN A 205 12.64 -13.21 10.75
CA ASN A 205 13.68 -13.74 9.88
C ASN A 205 13.94 -12.88 8.63
N ALA A 206 13.49 -11.62 8.62
CA ALA A 206 13.67 -10.72 7.48
C ALA A 206 15.15 -10.62 7.06
N GLY A 207 15.40 -10.69 5.76
CA GLY A 207 16.72 -10.68 5.14
C GLY A 207 17.48 -12.02 5.15
N LYS A 208 17.02 -13.01 5.92
CA LYS A 208 17.58 -14.37 5.89
C LYS A 208 17.04 -15.16 4.71
N GLU A 209 17.82 -16.13 4.27
CA GLU A 209 17.39 -17.09 3.24
C GLU A 209 16.37 -18.06 3.84
N ALA A 210 15.25 -18.23 3.14
CA ALA A 210 14.15 -19.11 3.53
C ALA A 210 13.79 -20.06 2.38
N SER A 211 13.22 -21.22 2.72
CA SER A 211 12.69 -22.17 1.76
C SER A 211 11.29 -22.59 2.17
N LEU A 212 10.44 -22.92 1.19
CA LEU A 212 9.08 -23.43 1.48
C LEU A 212 9.15 -24.74 2.28
N GLU A 213 10.22 -25.51 2.14
CA GLU A 213 10.45 -26.75 2.90
C GLU A 213 10.59 -26.45 4.39
N ASN A 214 11.52 -25.57 4.75
CA ASN A 214 11.82 -25.26 6.14
C ASN A 214 10.61 -24.64 6.84
N ILE A 215 9.95 -23.68 6.17
CA ILE A 215 8.74 -23.05 6.72
C ILE A 215 7.63 -24.09 6.91
N SER A 216 7.45 -25.01 5.97
CA SER A 216 6.43 -26.07 6.07
C SER A 216 6.70 -27.02 7.23
N GLN A 217 7.96 -27.40 7.45
CA GLN A 217 8.36 -28.26 8.57
C GLN A 217 8.18 -27.59 9.94
N GLU A 218 8.52 -26.29 10.04
CA GLU A 218 8.42 -25.54 11.30
C GLU A 218 6.99 -25.11 11.63
N SER A 219 6.20 -24.70 10.63
CA SER A 219 4.83 -24.22 10.83
C SER A 219 3.76 -25.32 10.79
N GLY A 220 4.07 -26.48 10.21
CA GLY A 220 3.08 -27.52 9.93
C GLY A 220 2.13 -27.20 8.77
N LEU A 221 2.28 -26.04 8.12
CA LEU A 221 1.45 -25.64 6.99
C LEU A 221 1.90 -26.35 5.70
N ALA A 222 0.94 -26.66 4.84
CA ALA A 222 1.25 -27.15 3.50
C ALA A 222 1.97 -26.06 2.68
N LYS A 223 2.98 -26.46 1.90
CA LYS A 223 3.78 -25.54 1.04
C LYS A 223 2.92 -24.67 0.13
N GLN A 224 1.81 -25.22 -0.37
CA GLN A 224 0.89 -24.48 -1.22
C GLN A 224 0.18 -23.35 -0.46
N THR A 225 -0.19 -23.58 0.79
CA THR A 225 -0.78 -22.56 1.68
C THR A 225 0.24 -21.47 1.99
N ILE A 226 1.49 -21.84 2.30
CA ILE A 226 2.58 -20.88 2.56
C ILE A 226 2.81 -20.00 1.34
N LYS A 227 2.91 -20.59 0.14
CA LYS A 227 3.09 -19.84 -1.11
C LYS A 227 1.95 -18.82 -1.31
N LYS A 228 0.70 -19.27 -1.14
CA LYS A 228 -0.49 -18.43 -1.25
C LYS A 228 -0.48 -17.29 -0.23
N TYR A 229 -0.11 -17.55 1.02
CA TYR A 229 -0.04 -16.52 2.06
C TYR A 229 1.10 -15.53 1.81
N ILE A 230 2.26 -15.98 1.33
CA ILE A 230 3.36 -15.07 0.93
C ILE A 230 2.89 -14.14 -0.20
N GLU A 231 2.19 -14.68 -1.22
CA GLU A 231 1.61 -13.86 -2.29
C GLU A 231 0.62 -12.82 -1.72
N TYR A 232 -0.19 -13.18 -0.72
CA TYR A 232 -1.13 -12.25 -0.07
C TYR A 232 -0.44 -11.16 0.74
N LEU A 233 0.57 -11.51 1.53
CA LEU A 233 1.35 -10.55 2.32
C LEU A 233 2.11 -9.57 1.42
N GLU A 234 2.68 -10.05 0.32
CA GLU A 234 3.34 -9.22 -0.69
C GLU A 234 2.33 -8.29 -1.38
N SER A 235 1.15 -8.81 -1.70
CA SER A 235 0.05 -8.03 -2.29
C SER A 235 -0.58 -7.01 -1.35
N ALA A 236 -0.37 -7.14 -0.06
CA ALA A 236 -0.78 -6.17 0.93
C ALA A 236 0.34 -5.20 1.32
N PHE A 237 1.46 -5.22 0.58
CA PHE A 237 2.63 -4.38 0.85
C PHE A 237 3.19 -4.55 2.26
N LEU A 238 2.97 -5.70 2.90
CA LEU A 238 3.55 -6.01 4.21
C LEU A 238 4.99 -6.52 4.06
N ILE A 239 5.24 -7.28 2.98
CA ILE A 239 6.54 -7.88 2.69
C ILE A 239 6.95 -7.67 1.24
N ILE A 240 8.23 -7.83 0.97
CA ILE A 240 8.82 -7.94 -0.36
C ILE A 240 9.52 -9.29 -0.45
N LYS A 241 9.17 -10.11 -1.44
CA LYS A 241 9.85 -11.37 -1.70
C LYS A 241 10.91 -11.17 -2.77
N LEU A 242 12.16 -11.50 -2.45
CA LEU A 242 13.25 -11.58 -3.42
C LEU A 242 13.47 -13.03 -3.85
N SER A 243 13.12 -13.29 -5.11
CA SER A 243 13.40 -14.56 -5.78
C SER A 243 14.86 -14.69 -6.19
N THR A 244 15.38 -15.91 -6.16
CA THR A 244 16.71 -16.20 -6.72
C THR A 244 16.65 -16.11 -8.25
N VAL A 245 17.59 -15.37 -8.84
CA VAL A 245 17.78 -15.31 -10.30
C VAL A 245 18.93 -16.22 -10.72
N ASP A 246 18.82 -16.81 -11.92
CA ASP A 246 19.90 -17.54 -12.57
C ASP A 246 20.40 -16.70 -13.74
N ASP A 247 21.66 -16.26 -13.68
CA ASP A 247 22.30 -15.37 -14.66
C ASP A 247 22.22 -15.89 -16.10
N HIS A 248 22.10 -17.21 -16.28
CA HIS A 248 22.15 -17.82 -17.61
C HIS A 248 20.77 -18.06 -18.22
N CYS A 249 19.70 -18.10 -17.42
CA CYS A 249 18.30 -18.38 -17.85
C CYS A 249 18.13 -19.57 -18.84
N LYS A 250 19.12 -20.48 -18.95
CA LYS A 250 19.14 -21.57 -19.94
C LYS A 250 18.09 -22.65 -19.66
N THR A 251 17.66 -22.75 -18.41
CA THR A 251 16.70 -23.75 -17.94
C THR A 251 15.78 -23.12 -16.91
N MET A 252 14.49 -23.46 -16.98
CA MET A 252 13.54 -23.15 -15.89
C MET A 252 13.96 -23.92 -14.64
N LYS A 253 14.65 -23.25 -13.71
CA LYS A 253 14.96 -23.82 -12.40
C LYS A 253 13.84 -23.53 -11.43
N ARG A 254 13.46 -24.54 -10.66
CA ARG A 254 12.53 -24.37 -9.54
C ARG A 254 13.20 -23.51 -8.48
N GLU A 255 12.52 -22.44 -8.07
CA GLU A 255 12.91 -21.63 -6.91
C GLU A 255 12.95 -22.55 -5.67
N ARG A 256 14.15 -22.71 -5.09
CA ARG A 256 14.35 -23.50 -3.88
C ARG A 256 14.31 -22.61 -2.65
N ASN A 257 14.97 -21.46 -2.76
CA ASN A 257 15.15 -20.50 -1.70
C ASN A 257 14.74 -19.11 -2.17
N PHE A 258 14.39 -18.25 -1.23
CA PHE A 258 14.06 -16.85 -1.44
C PHE A 258 14.43 -16.05 -0.19
N LYS A 259 14.44 -14.73 -0.30
CA LYS A 259 14.52 -13.84 0.88
C LYS A 259 13.23 -13.06 1.01
N VAL A 260 12.88 -12.73 2.24
CA VAL A 260 11.75 -11.85 2.53
C VAL A 260 12.27 -10.64 3.30
N TYR A 261 11.83 -9.46 2.90
CA TYR A 261 12.04 -8.21 3.62
C TYR A 261 10.69 -7.63 4.03
N LEU A 262 10.68 -6.87 5.10
CA LEU A 262 9.51 -6.05 5.45
C LEU A 262 9.53 -4.82 4.55
N ASN A 263 8.36 -4.39 4.10
CA ASN A 263 8.25 -3.20 3.25
C ASN A 263 8.57 -1.90 4.01
N ASN A 264 8.45 -1.93 5.34
CA ASN A 264 8.79 -0.83 6.20
C ASN A 264 9.58 -1.36 7.42
N PRO A 265 10.73 -0.74 7.80
CA PRO A 265 11.58 -1.24 8.88
C PRO A 265 10.87 -1.33 10.24
N SER A 266 9.88 -0.46 10.49
CA SER A 266 9.19 -0.40 11.77
C SER A 266 8.16 -1.53 11.99
N MET A 267 7.90 -2.34 10.95
CA MET A 267 6.99 -3.48 11.04
C MET A 267 7.57 -4.70 11.78
N ARG A 268 8.83 -4.61 12.23
CA ARG A 268 9.51 -5.68 12.98
C ARG A 268 9.20 -5.63 14.49
N ALA A 269 8.56 -4.56 14.97
CA ALA A 269 8.30 -4.27 16.38
C ALA A 269 7.19 -5.14 16.99
#